data_AF-A0A2A5BC32-F1
#
_entry.id   AF-A0A2A5BC32-F1
#
_cell.length_a   1.000
_cell.length_b   1.000
_cell.length_c   1.000
_cell.angle_alpha   90.00
_cell.angle_beta   90.00
_cell.angle_gamma   90.00
#
_symmetry.space_group_name_H-M   'P 1'
#
loop_
_entity.id
_entity.type
_entity.pdbx_description
1 polymer ?
#
loop_
_entity_poly.entity_id
_entity_poly.type
_entity_poly.pdbx_seq_one_letter_code
_entity_poly.pdbx_strand_id
1 'polypeptide(L)' 'MLGDKYPLVAIGGIDQQRAEVLKQTGVGSVAMISAITKAEDYRTATKQLINCWL' A
#
# COMPACT_ATOMS: atom_id res chain seq x y z
N MET A 1 -15.86 7.76 -10.97
CA MET A 1 -15.28 8.05 -9.64
C MET A 1 -14.08 9.00 -9.78
N LEU A 2 -13.57 9.57 -8.69
CA LEU A 2 -12.38 10.46 -8.73
C LEU A 2 -11.16 9.77 -9.35
N GLY A 3 -10.99 8.46 -9.09
CA GLY A 3 -9.90 7.64 -9.64
C GLY A 3 -9.85 7.55 -11.16
N ASP A 4 -10.96 7.82 -11.87
CA ASP A 4 -11.00 7.77 -13.33
C ASP A 4 -10.41 9.03 -13.98
N LYS A 5 -10.33 10.14 -13.22
CA LYS A 5 -9.88 11.44 -13.72
C LYS A 5 -8.56 11.89 -13.08
N TYR A 6 -8.24 11.35 -11.90
CA TYR A 6 -7.05 11.72 -11.14
C TYR A 6 -6.43 10.48 -10.50
N PRO A 7 -5.09 10.32 -10.54
CA PRO A 7 -4.42 9.25 -9.84
C PRO A 7 -4.68 9.39 -8.33
N LEU A 8 -5.23 8.34 -7.71
CA LEU A 8 -5.53 8.31 -6.29
C LEU A 8 -4.48 7.48 -5.56
N VAL A 9 -3.87 8.08 -4.53
CA VAL A 9 -2.89 7.43 -3.66
C VAL A 9 -3.44 7.39 -2.24
N ALA A 10 -3.56 6.21 -1.65
CA ALA A 10 -3.95 6.05 -0.25
C ALA A 10 -2.71 6.16 0.67
N ILE A 11 -2.82 6.89 1.77
CA ILE A 11 -1.76 7.08 2.77
C ILE A 11 -2.36 7.12 4.18
N GLY A 12 -1.62 6.62 5.18
CA GLY A 12 -1.98 6.74 6.59
C GLY A 12 -1.90 5.42 7.35
N GLY A 13 -0.70 5.07 7.82
CA GLY A 13 -0.49 3.86 8.64
C GLY A 13 -0.98 2.58 7.95
N ILE A 14 -0.70 2.46 6.65
CA ILE A 14 -1.07 1.29 5.85
C ILE A 14 -0.01 0.21 6.08
N ASP A 15 -0.48 -0.94 6.53
CA ASP A 15 0.26 -2.19 6.64
C ASP A 15 -0.22 -3.19 5.58
N GLN A 16 0.29 -4.41 5.62
CA GLN A 16 -0.04 -5.45 4.64
C GLN A 16 -1.55 -5.74 4.57
N GLN A 17 -2.20 -5.92 5.72
CA GLN A 17 -3.62 -6.25 5.79
C GLN A 17 -4.48 -5.11 5.21
N ARG A 18 -4.16 -3.86 5.54
CA ARG A 18 -4.88 -2.70 5.00
C ARG A 18 -4.64 -2.52 3.51
N ALA A 19 -3.44 -2.85 3.02
CA ALA A 19 -3.14 -2.80 1.60
C ALA A 19 -4.05 -3.72 0.77
N GLU A 20 -4.27 -4.95 1.24
CA GLU A 20 -5.15 -5.92 0.57
C GLU A 20 -6.61 -5.44 0.51
N VAL A 21 -7.11 -4.82 1.59
CA VAL A 21 -8.46 -4.24 1.62
C VAL A 21 -8.55 -3.03 0.67
N LEU A 22 -7.53 -2.16 0.66
CA LEU A 22 -7.52 -0.96 -0.19
C LEU A 22 -7.52 -1.30 -1.67
N LYS A 23 -6.84 -2.37 -2.09
CA LYS A 23 -6.84 -2.84 -3.48
C LYS A 23 -8.27 -3.09 -4.00
N GLN A 24 -9.17 -3.55 -3.13
CA GLN A 24 -10.57 -3.80 -3.48
C GLN A 24 -11.39 -2.51 -3.62
N THR A 25 -10.91 -1.37 -3.09
CA THR A 25 -11.63 -0.09 -3.15
C THR A 25 -11.46 0.67 -4.47
N GLY A 26 -10.55 0.22 -5.34
CA GLY A 26 -10.24 0.87 -6.62
C GLY A 26 -9.26 2.04 -6.52
N VAL A 27 -8.53 2.17 -5.41
CA VAL A 27 -7.41 3.12 -5.30
C VAL A 27 -6.24 2.67 -6.19
N GLY A 28 -5.61 3.61 -6.89
CA GLY A 28 -4.56 3.29 -7.88
C GLY A 28 -3.23 2.91 -7.25
N SER A 29 -2.90 3.46 -6.08
CA SER A 29 -1.65 3.16 -5.37
C SER A 29 -1.72 3.49 -3.88
N VAL A 30 -0.67 3.10 -3.14
CA VAL A 30 -0.55 3.32 -1.70
C VAL A 30 0.84 3.80 -1.31
N ALA A 31 0.89 4.64 -0.28
CA ALA A 31 2.13 5.10 0.34
C ALA A 31 2.25 4.54 1.75
N MET A 32 3.36 3.83 2.01
CA MET A 32 3.64 3.17 3.29
C MET A 32 5.01 3.61 3.80
N ILE A 33 5.08 4.02 5.08
CA ILE A 33 6.33 4.50 5.71
C ILE A 33 6.71 3.56 6.84
N SER A 34 5.95 3.57 7.94
CA SER A 34 6.28 2.80 9.14
C SER A 34 6.31 1.29 8.92
N ALA A 35 5.48 0.76 8.01
CA ALA A 35 5.48 -0.66 7.65
C ALA A 35 6.79 -1.10 6.98
N ILE A 36 7.58 -0.16 6.43
CA ILE A 36 8.88 -0.42 5.83
C ILE A 36 10.00 -0.03 6.80
N THR A 37 9.98 1.20 7.32
CA THR A 37 11.11 1.77 8.08
C THR A 37 11.23 1.22 9.51
N LYS A 38 10.16 0.62 10.05
CA LYS A 38 10.18 -0.02 11.37
C LYS A 38 10.21 -1.56 11.28
N ALA A 39 10.25 -2.13 10.08
CA ALA A 39 10.38 -3.57 9.92
C ALA A 39 11.80 -4.01 10.30
N GLU A 40 11.92 -5.20 10.91
CA GLU A 40 13.21 -5.80 11.22
C GLU A 40 14.03 -6.08 9.95
N ASP A 41 13.37 -6.59 8.90
CA ASP A 41 13.92 -6.70 7.55
C ASP A 41 13.05 -5.91 6.55
N TYR A 42 13.47 -4.68 6.27
CA TYR A 42 12.77 -3.80 5.33
C TYR A 42 12.71 -4.38 3.91
N ARG A 43 13.68 -5.20 3.48
CA ARG A 43 13.69 -5.76 2.12
C ARG A 43 12.60 -6.81 1.98
N THR A 44 12.49 -7.70 2.96
CA THR A 44 11.45 -8.71 3.00
C THR A 44 10.07 -8.07 3.16
N ALA A 45 9.92 -7.11 4.07
CA ALA A 45 8.66 -6.35 4.23
C ALA A 45 8.26 -5.64 2.92
N THR A 46 9.19 -4.97 2.25
CA THR A 46 8.91 -4.29 0.97
C THR A 46 8.48 -5.28 -0.10
N LYS A 47 9.11 -6.46 -0.20
CA LYS A 47 8.69 -7.51 -1.15
C LYS A 47 7.27 -8.00 -0.88
N GLN A 48 6.93 -8.25 0.39
CA GLN A 48 5.58 -8.66 0.77
C GLN A 48 4.54 -7.60 0.40
N LEU A 49 4.82 -6.33 0.71
CA LEU A 49 3.94 -5.21 0.37
C LEU A 49 3.76 -5.03 -1.14
N ILE A 50 4.82 -5.21 -1.94
CA ILE A 50 4.73 -5.22 -3.41
C ILE A 50 3.84 -6.38 -3.89
N ASN A 51 4.01 -7.58 -3.32
CA ASN A 51 3.22 -8.76 -3.69
C ASN A 51 1.73 -8.60 -3.35
N CYS A 52 1.37 -7.80 -2.35
CA CYS A 52 -0.04 -7.45 -2.09
C CYS A 52 -0.63 -6.54 -3.18
N TRP A 53 0.21 -5.82 -3.93
CA TRP A 53 -0.22 -4.87 -4.95
C TRP A 53 -0.19 -5.43 -6.37
N LEU A 54 0.69 -6.40 -6.67
CA LEU A 54 0.67 -7.20 -7.90
C LEU A 54 -0.62 -8.05 -7.96
#